data_AF-A0A1I8PJI1-F1
#
_entry.id   AF-A0A1I8PJI1-F1
#
_cell.length_a   1.000
_cell.length_b   1.000
_cell.length_c   1.000
_cell.angle_alpha   90.00
_cell.angle_beta   90.00
_cell.angle_gamma   90.00
#
_symmetry.space_group_name_H-M   'P 1'
#
loop_
_entity.id
_entity.type
_entity.pdbx_description
1 polymer ?
#
loop_
_entity_poly.entity_id
_entity_poly.type
_entity_poly.pdbx_seq_one_letter_code
_entity_poly.pdbx_strand_id
1 'polypeptide(L)'
;INPKVGQKILGSVAAAQSQQQRNLNVQEHVSYKLLNDGNIATPKFGVASSAQEARDIATKLNTNNLVLKAQVLAGGRGKGAFKNGFKGGVRVVNDPKEAEEVASKMINQLLVTKQTGAAGRICKKVMVAERKFPRREFYFAVMMERAFNGPVVIASSQGGVNIEEVAAENPDAIIYEPIDIKKGLTNEQALKVVKKVGLDDKHANDTVQMLQNMYKLFVEKDALLIEINPYAEDAMQGCKYFV
;
A
#
# COMPACT_ATOMS: atom_id res chain seq x y z
N ILE A 1 28.55 26.10 -52.36
CA ILE A 1 28.23 25.58 -51.01
C ILE A 1 26.91 26.21 -50.62
N ASN A 2 25.81 25.46 -50.66
CA ASN A 2 24.49 25.96 -50.25
C ASN A 2 23.89 24.94 -49.26
N PRO A 3 23.76 25.28 -47.97
CA PRO A 3 23.49 24.32 -46.93
C PRO A 3 22.03 23.83 -47.00
N LYS A 4 21.87 22.51 -46.92
CA LYS A 4 20.56 21.85 -46.80
C LYS A 4 19.82 22.39 -45.57
N VAL A 5 18.70 23.05 -45.81
CA VAL A 5 17.74 23.46 -44.78
C VAL A 5 17.21 22.21 -44.10
N GLY A 6 17.44 22.08 -42.80
CA GLY A 6 17.00 20.95 -41.99
C GLY A 6 15.48 20.79 -42.03
N GLN A 7 15.00 19.56 -42.18
CA GLN A 7 13.61 19.20 -42.02
C GLN A 7 13.09 19.68 -40.65
N LYS A 8 11.98 20.44 -40.65
CA LYS A 8 11.26 20.80 -39.43
C LYS A 8 10.69 19.53 -38.79
N ILE A 9 11.31 19.07 -37.70
CA ILE A 9 10.88 17.88 -36.91
C ILE A 9 9.53 18.12 -36.19
N LEU A 10 9.12 19.37 -36.03
CA LEU A 10 7.95 19.79 -35.23
C LEU A 10 6.64 19.91 -36.03
N GLY A 11 6.57 19.25 -37.18
CA GLY A 11 5.35 19.17 -37.98
C GLY A 11 4.65 17.82 -37.82
N SER A 12 4.36 17.38 -36.60
CA SER A 12 3.51 16.22 -36.39
C SER A 12 2.05 16.65 -36.27
N VAL A 13 1.29 16.28 -37.30
CA VAL A 13 -0.15 16.02 -37.25
C VAL A 13 -0.48 15.44 -35.88
N ALA A 14 -1.50 15.97 -35.18
CA ALA A 14 -1.91 15.51 -33.86
C ALA A 14 -2.14 13.99 -33.88
N ALA A 15 -1.08 13.24 -33.57
CA ALA A 15 -1.15 11.82 -33.35
C ALA A 15 -2.06 11.67 -32.13
N ALA A 16 -3.05 10.77 -32.21
CA ALA A 16 -3.80 10.31 -31.06
C ALA A 16 -2.80 10.12 -29.92
N GLN A 17 -2.90 10.94 -28.87
CA GLN A 17 -1.94 10.93 -27.78
C GLN A 17 -2.01 9.53 -27.16
N SER A 18 -1.06 8.67 -27.54
CA SER A 18 -0.84 7.38 -26.90
C SER A 18 -0.46 7.71 -25.47
N GLN A 19 -1.45 7.74 -24.59
CA GLN A 19 -1.23 8.03 -23.19
C GLN A 19 -0.26 6.97 -22.65
N GLN A 20 0.83 7.41 -22.05
CA GLN A 20 1.80 6.51 -21.44
C GLN A 20 1.07 5.63 -20.42
N GLN A 21 1.00 4.32 -20.68
CA GLN A 21 0.43 3.35 -19.75
C GLN A 21 1.54 2.84 -18.83
N ARG A 22 1.37 3.03 -17.52
CA ARG A 22 2.25 2.44 -16.50
C ARG A 22 1.52 1.27 -15.85
N ASN A 23 1.89 0.05 -16.22
CA ASN A 23 1.23 -1.18 -15.76
C ASN A 23 1.92 -1.85 -14.56
N LEU A 24 2.85 -1.15 -13.90
CA LEU A 24 3.62 -1.71 -12.80
C LEU A 24 2.81 -1.66 -11.50
N ASN A 25 2.48 -2.85 -11.00
CA ASN A 25 2.01 -3.05 -9.63
C ASN A 25 3.05 -3.88 -8.88
N VAL A 26 3.35 -3.50 -7.65
CA VAL A 26 4.32 -4.21 -6.80
C VAL A 26 3.60 -5.02 -5.73
N GLN A 27 4.21 -6.13 -5.30
CA GLN A 27 3.66 -6.93 -4.21
C GLN A 27 3.78 -6.17 -2.87
N GLU A 28 2.94 -6.55 -1.90
CA GLU A 28 2.91 -5.91 -0.57
C GLU A 28 4.30 -5.88 0.09
N HIS A 29 5.03 -6.99 0.07
CA HIS A 29 6.37 -7.03 0.66
C HIS A 29 7.40 -6.11 -0.04
N VAL A 30 7.24 -5.87 -1.35
CA VAL A 30 8.07 -4.92 -2.10
C VAL A 30 7.70 -3.49 -1.69
N SER A 31 6.40 -3.24 -1.54
CA SER A 31 5.88 -1.96 -1.03
C SER A 31 6.42 -1.68 0.37
N TYR A 32 6.39 -2.65 1.29
CA TYR A 32 6.93 -2.49 2.64
C TYR A 32 8.42 -2.15 2.63
N LYS A 33 9.20 -2.77 1.73
CA LYS A 33 10.61 -2.41 1.57
C LYS A 33 10.77 -0.96 1.09
N LEU A 34 10.02 -0.55 0.06
CA LEU A 34 10.05 0.83 -0.44
C LEU A 34 9.63 1.86 0.61
N LEU A 35 8.61 1.54 1.42
CA LEU A 35 8.17 2.37 2.53
C LEU A 35 9.26 2.50 3.60
N ASN A 36 9.90 1.40 4.00
CA ASN A 36 11.01 1.43 4.96
C ASN A 36 12.19 2.25 4.41
N ASP A 37 12.54 2.10 3.13
CA ASP A 37 13.58 2.92 2.46
C ASP A 37 13.20 4.42 2.47
N GLY A 38 11.90 4.73 2.44
CA GLY A 38 11.34 6.07 2.57
C GLY A 38 11.15 6.56 4.02
N ASN A 39 11.66 5.84 5.03
CA ASN A 39 11.46 6.13 6.46
C ASN A 39 9.97 6.13 6.89
N ILE A 40 9.18 5.24 6.32
CA ILE A 40 7.79 4.98 6.70
C ILE A 40 7.75 3.60 7.36
N ALA A 41 7.39 3.56 8.64
CA ALA A 41 7.47 2.35 9.43
C ALA A 41 6.43 1.30 9.01
N THR A 42 6.89 0.06 8.85
CA THR A 42 6.04 -1.12 8.61
C THR A 42 6.27 -2.18 9.70
N PRO A 43 5.31 -3.10 9.94
CA PRO A 43 5.53 -4.24 10.83
C PRO A 43 6.74 -5.04 10.39
N LYS A 44 7.51 -5.61 11.34
CA LYS A 44 8.62 -6.50 10.96
C LYS A 44 8.05 -7.68 10.20
N PHE A 45 8.74 -8.07 9.14
CA PHE A 45 8.29 -9.14 8.26
C PHE A 45 9.45 -9.90 7.64
N GLY A 46 9.14 -11.07 7.10
CA GLY A 46 9.96 -11.78 6.12
C GLY A 46 9.09 -12.39 5.04
N VAL A 47 9.72 -12.83 3.95
CA VAL A 47 9.04 -13.43 2.80
C VAL A 47 9.55 -14.84 2.59
N ALA A 48 8.62 -15.80 2.53
CA ALA A 48 8.91 -17.21 2.34
C ALA A 48 8.42 -17.69 0.96
N SER A 49 9.25 -18.49 0.31
CA SER A 49 8.94 -19.24 -0.91
C SER A 49 8.73 -20.73 -0.66
N SER A 50 8.90 -21.19 0.59
CA SER A 50 8.61 -22.55 1.05
C SER A 50 7.97 -22.54 2.44
N ALA A 51 7.35 -23.66 2.84
CA ALA A 51 6.76 -23.80 4.16
C ALA A 51 7.83 -23.72 5.27
N GLN A 52 8.98 -24.36 5.07
CA GLN A 52 10.11 -24.31 6.00
C GLN A 52 10.65 -22.88 6.17
N GLU A 53 10.78 -22.11 5.09
CA GLU A 53 11.19 -20.70 5.19
C GLU A 53 10.18 -19.88 6.03
N ALA A 54 8.87 -20.18 5.92
CA ALA A 54 7.86 -19.49 6.73
C ALA A 54 8.03 -19.79 8.23
N ARG A 55 8.35 -21.05 8.58
CA ARG A 55 8.69 -21.45 9.94
C ARG A 55 9.94 -20.74 10.46
N ASP A 56 10.99 -20.68 9.65
CA ASP A 56 12.25 -20.06 10.04
C ASP A 56 12.08 -18.55 10.28
N ILE A 57 11.29 -17.88 9.43
CA ILE A 57 10.96 -16.46 9.60
C ILE A 57 10.11 -16.24 10.86
N ALA A 58 9.07 -17.06 11.08
CA ALA A 58 8.25 -16.98 12.29
C ALA A 58 9.09 -17.16 13.56
N THR A 59 10.04 -18.10 13.54
CA THR A 59 10.99 -18.32 14.63
C THR A 59 11.87 -17.09 14.88
N LYS A 60 12.39 -16.47 13.81
CA LYS A 60 13.24 -15.26 13.90
C LYS A 60 12.48 -14.03 14.41
N LEU A 61 11.20 -13.89 14.04
CA LEU A 61 10.35 -12.81 14.55
C LEU A 61 10.05 -12.94 16.05
N ASN A 62 10.17 -14.16 16.59
CA ASN A 62 10.12 -14.46 18.03
C ASN A 62 8.91 -13.84 18.75
N THR A 63 7.72 -14.05 18.19
CA THR A 63 6.46 -13.59 18.76
C THR A 63 5.34 -14.59 18.43
N ASN A 64 4.34 -14.66 19.32
CA ASN A 64 3.16 -15.51 19.15
C ASN A 64 2.03 -14.77 18.43
N ASN A 65 2.27 -13.56 17.95
CA ASN A 65 1.28 -12.74 17.25
C ASN A 65 1.79 -12.48 15.84
N LEU A 66 1.50 -13.41 14.93
CA LEU A 66 1.94 -13.34 13.54
C LEU A 66 0.75 -13.34 12.59
N VAL A 67 0.99 -12.83 11.39
CA VAL A 67 0.06 -12.92 10.27
C VAL A 67 0.79 -13.43 9.04
N LEU A 68 0.25 -14.47 8.40
CA LEU A 68 0.62 -14.93 7.08
C LEU A 68 -0.26 -14.26 6.04
N LYS A 69 0.36 -13.61 5.05
CA LYS A 69 -0.30 -12.92 3.95
C LYS A 69 0.18 -13.47 2.61
N ALA A 70 -0.73 -14.06 1.84
CA ALA A 70 -0.48 -14.52 0.48
C ALA A 70 -0.03 -13.35 -0.41
N GLN A 71 1.11 -13.50 -1.10
CA GLN A 71 1.64 -12.47 -1.97
C GLN A 71 1.09 -12.64 -3.40
N VAL A 72 -0.04 -11.98 -3.64
CA VAL A 72 -0.76 -11.95 -4.91
C VAL A 72 -1.11 -10.51 -5.24
N LEU A 73 -0.91 -10.09 -6.49
CA LEU A 73 -1.30 -8.77 -7.00
C LEU A 73 -2.82 -8.68 -7.20
N ALA A 74 -3.55 -8.70 -6.09
CA ALA A 74 -5.00 -8.49 -6.02
C ALA A 74 -5.39 -8.13 -4.58
N GLY A 75 -6.38 -7.26 -4.44
CA GLY A 75 -7.08 -6.97 -3.19
C GLY A 75 -8.04 -8.10 -2.77
N GLY A 76 -8.62 -7.95 -1.57
CA GLY A 76 -9.63 -8.87 -1.05
C GLY A 76 -9.08 -10.24 -0.62
N ARG A 77 -7.75 -10.37 -0.44
CA ARG A 77 -7.07 -11.62 -0.10
C ARG A 77 -7.63 -12.28 1.16
N GLY A 78 -7.93 -11.50 2.20
CA GLY A 78 -8.48 -12.03 3.47
C GLY A 78 -9.82 -12.76 3.31
N LYS A 79 -10.69 -12.28 2.43
CA LYS A 79 -11.99 -12.90 2.09
C LYS A 79 -11.89 -13.93 0.94
N GLY A 80 -10.71 -14.13 0.37
CA GLY A 80 -10.48 -15.04 -0.75
C GLY A 80 -10.47 -16.51 -0.34
N ALA A 81 -10.44 -17.40 -1.34
CA ALA A 81 -10.32 -18.84 -1.14
C ALA A 81 -9.34 -19.45 -2.15
N PHE A 82 -8.56 -20.43 -1.72
CA PHE A 82 -7.68 -21.19 -2.58
C PHE A 82 -8.42 -22.34 -3.25
N LYS A 83 -8.00 -22.71 -4.47
CA LYS A 83 -8.62 -23.81 -5.22
C LYS A 83 -8.46 -25.19 -4.57
N ASN A 84 -7.52 -25.36 -3.64
CA ASN A 84 -7.37 -26.56 -2.83
C ASN A 84 -8.34 -26.63 -1.63
N GLY A 85 -9.29 -25.69 -1.51
CA GLY A 85 -10.28 -25.63 -0.44
C GLY A 85 -9.87 -24.81 0.78
N PHE A 86 -8.62 -24.35 0.87
CA PHE A 86 -8.18 -23.50 1.97
C PHE A 86 -8.80 -22.09 1.89
N LYS A 87 -9.32 -21.57 3.01
CA LYS A 87 -10.05 -20.29 3.06
C LYS A 87 -9.19 -19.18 3.66
N GLY A 88 -9.16 -18.03 3.00
CA GLY A 88 -8.47 -16.81 3.41
C GLY A 88 -7.01 -16.78 2.97
N GLY A 89 -6.63 -15.75 2.22
CA GLY A 89 -5.25 -15.41 1.88
C GLY A 89 -4.54 -14.57 2.95
N VAL A 90 -5.19 -14.28 4.06
CA VAL A 90 -4.61 -13.61 5.24
C VAL A 90 -5.03 -14.40 6.47
N ARG A 91 -4.06 -14.90 7.25
CA ARG A 91 -4.30 -15.81 8.38
C ARG A 91 -3.44 -15.39 9.57
N VAL A 92 -4.06 -15.26 10.73
CA VAL A 92 -3.32 -15.17 12.00
C VAL A 92 -2.71 -16.54 12.28
N VAL A 93 -1.46 -16.56 12.73
CA VAL A 93 -0.78 -17.76 13.22
C VAL A 93 -0.09 -17.42 14.55
N ASN A 94 -0.01 -18.39 15.44
CA ASN A 94 0.40 -18.16 16.83
C ASN A 94 1.77 -18.78 17.16
N ASP A 95 2.29 -19.64 16.29
CA ASP A 95 3.60 -20.25 16.46
C ASP A 95 4.25 -20.61 15.11
N PRO A 96 5.57 -20.93 15.09
CA PRO A 96 6.28 -21.27 13.86
C PRO A 96 5.77 -22.53 13.14
N LYS A 97 5.18 -23.50 13.85
CA LYS A 97 4.64 -24.71 13.24
C LYS A 97 3.33 -24.41 12.51
N GLU A 98 2.45 -23.61 13.12
CA GLU A 98 1.23 -23.14 12.46
C GLU A 98 1.56 -22.31 11.20
N ALA A 99 2.62 -21.48 11.26
CA ALA A 99 3.12 -20.75 10.10
C ALA A 99 3.52 -21.68 8.93
N GLU A 100 4.22 -22.78 9.23
CA GLU A 100 4.59 -23.82 8.26
C GLU A 100 3.36 -24.46 7.61
N GLU A 101 2.43 -24.93 8.45
CA GLU A 101 1.23 -25.63 8.01
C GLU A 101 0.35 -24.74 7.12
N VAL A 102 0.16 -23.47 7.51
CA VAL A 102 -0.61 -22.51 6.73
C VAL A 102 0.11 -22.17 5.42
N ALA A 103 1.42 -21.93 5.44
CA ALA A 103 2.20 -21.66 4.24
C ALA A 103 2.12 -22.81 3.21
N SER A 104 2.15 -24.06 3.67
CA SER A 104 2.04 -25.25 2.81
C SER A 104 0.72 -25.29 2.01
N LYS A 105 -0.34 -24.71 2.57
CA LYS A 105 -1.68 -24.63 1.95
C LYS A 105 -1.84 -23.45 1.00
N MET A 106 -0.93 -22.47 1.05
CA MET A 106 -0.97 -21.25 0.23
C MET A 106 0.03 -21.28 -0.94
N ILE A 107 1.27 -21.70 -0.69
CA ILE A 107 2.37 -21.61 -1.66
C ILE A 107 2.12 -22.57 -2.83
N ASN A 108 2.33 -22.06 -4.05
CA ASN A 108 2.03 -22.72 -5.32
C ASN A 108 0.55 -23.07 -5.55
N GLN A 109 -0.36 -22.50 -4.75
CA GLN A 109 -1.80 -22.67 -4.91
C GLN A 109 -2.42 -21.43 -5.57
N LEU A 110 -3.59 -21.60 -6.20
CA LEU A 110 -4.33 -20.52 -6.85
C LEU A 110 -5.28 -19.87 -5.85
N LEU A 111 -5.04 -18.61 -5.51
CA LEU A 111 -5.93 -17.78 -4.69
C LEU A 111 -6.97 -17.10 -5.57
N VAL A 112 -8.24 -17.31 -5.25
CA VAL A 112 -9.40 -16.63 -5.85
C VAL A 112 -9.88 -15.53 -4.92
N THR A 113 -10.00 -14.31 -5.44
CA THR A 113 -10.63 -13.16 -4.77
C THR A 113 -11.65 -12.52 -5.71
N LYS A 114 -12.45 -11.56 -5.21
CA LYS A 114 -13.37 -10.76 -6.04
C LYS A 114 -12.65 -10.11 -7.24
N GLN A 115 -11.38 -9.74 -7.09
CA GLN A 115 -10.59 -9.05 -8.11
C GLN A 115 -9.84 -9.99 -9.07
N THR A 116 -9.61 -11.26 -8.71
CA THR A 116 -8.92 -12.20 -9.62
C THR A 116 -9.87 -12.95 -10.55
N GLY A 117 -11.17 -12.94 -10.25
CA GLY A 117 -12.15 -13.83 -10.88
C GLY A 117 -11.85 -15.32 -10.63
N ALA A 118 -12.62 -16.20 -11.28
CA ALA A 118 -12.56 -17.65 -11.09
C ALA A 118 -11.21 -18.30 -11.50
N ALA A 119 -10.43 -17.62 -12.35
CA ALA A 119 -9.09 -18.07 -12.72
C ALA A 119 -8.17 -18.13 -11.49
N GLY A 120 -8.32 -17.17 -10.57
CA GLY A 120 -7.42 -16.98 -9.44
C GLY A 120 -6.04 -16.49 -9.89
N ARG A 121 -5.14 -16.34 -8.94
CA ARG A 121 -3.72 -16.05 -9.19
C ARG A 121 -2.84 -16.95 -8.34
N ILE A 122 -1.72 -17.38 -8.89
CA ILE A 122 -0.80 -18.29 -8.19
C ILE A 122 -0.06 -17.54 -7.09
N CYS A 123 -0.15 -18.07 -5.87
CA CYS A 123 0.58 -17.55 -4.71
C CYS A 123 1.96 -18.21 -4.65
N LYS A 124 2.98 -17.55 -5.20
CA LYS A 124 4.36 -18.10 -5.19
C LYS A 124 5.10 -17.88 -3.86
N LYS A 125 4.66 -16.89 -3.08
CA LYS A 125 5.31 -16.48 -1.84
C LYS A 125 4.25 -16.10 -0.80
N VAL A 126 4.60 -16.24 0.47
CA VAL A 126 3.84 -15.68 1.58
C VAL A 126 4.71 -14.70 2.36
N MET A 127 4.10 -13.66 2.89
CA MET A 127 4.76 -12.77 3.85
C MET A 127 4.34 -13.20 5.25
N VAL A 128 5.33 -13.38 6.13
CA VAL A 128 5.13 -13.61 7.57
C VAL A 128 5.47 -12.30 8.27
N ALA A 129 4.52 -11.70 8.97
CA ALA A 129 4.70 -10.40 9.62
C ALA A 129 4.21 -10.43 11.07
N GLU A 130 4.74 -9.52 11.89
CA GLU A 130 4.18 -9.21 13.19
C GLU A 130 2.72 -8.78 13.04
N ARG A 131 1.83 -9.37 13.83
CA ARG A 131 0.44 -8.92 13.92
C ARG A 131 0.39 -7.66 14.77
N LYS A 132 -0.29 -6.66 14.25
CA LYS A 132 -0.64 -5.42 14.95
C LYS A 132 -2.12 -5.41 15.32
N PHE A 133 -2.46 -4.62 16.34
CA PHE A 133 -3.82 -4.53 16.88
C PHE A 133 -4.33 -3.10 16.66
N PRO A 134 -4.95 -2.83 15.50
CA PRO A 134 -5.42 -1.49 15.18
C PRO A 134 -6.53 -1.06 16.14
N ARG A 135 -6.43 0.16 16.67
CA ARG A 135 -7.46 0.83 17.48
C ARG A 135 -8.25 1.85 16.68
N ARG A 136 -7.54 2.67 15.92
CA ARG A 136 -8.08 3.65 14.97
C ARG A 136 -7.37 3.41 13.64
N GLU A 137 -8.12 3.46 12.55
CA GLU A 137 -7.63 3.20 11.20
C GLU A 137 -7.95 4.40 10.32
N PHE A 138 -6.96 4.89 9.61
CA PHE A 138 -7.04 6.01 8.69
C PHE A 138 -6.70 5.54 7.27
N TYR A 139 -7.20 6.25 6.27
CA TYR A 139 -6.80 6.09 4.88
C TYR A 139 -5.90 7.25 4.49
N PHE A 140 -4.75 6.97 3.88
CA PHE A 140 -3.90 7.98 3.27
C PHE A 140 -3.38 7.53 1.91
N ALA A 141 -3.45 8.40 0.92
CA ALA A 141 -2.84 8.19 -0.37
C ALA A 141 -2.19 9.46 -0.92
N VAL A 142 -1.15 9.30 -1.73
CA VAL A 142 -0.62 10.34 -2.62
C VAL A 142 -0.77 9.81 -4.03
N MET A 143 -1.47 10.56 -4.88
CA MET A 143 -1.65 10.19 -6.29
C MET A 143 -1.56 11.38 -7.23
N MET A 144 -1.23 11.11 -8.50
CA MET A 144 -1.43 12.10 -9.56
C MET A 144 -2.92 12.18 -9.91
N GLU A 145 -3.54 13.32 -9.63
CA GLU A 145 -4.95 13.57 -9.95
C GLU A 145 -5.09 14.60 -11.07
N ARG A 146 -5.86 14.23 -12.10
CA ARG A 146 -6.04 15.06 -13.29
C ARG A 146 -6.90 16.28 -13.00
N ALA A 147 -7.92 16.15 -12.15
CA ALA A 147 -8.78 17.28 -11.78
C ALA A 147 -7.97 18.45 -11.17
N PHE A 148 -6.85 18.16 -10.52
CA PHE A 148 -5.95 19.15 -9.93
C PHE A 148 -4.68 19.42 -10.75
N ASN A 149 -4.52 18.73 -11.89
CA ASN A 149 -3.32 18.80 -12.75
C ASN A 149 -2.01 18.57 -11.98
N GLY A 150 -2.01 17.68 -10.98
CA GLY A 150 -0.88 17.54 -10.07
C GLY A 150 -1.06 16.46 -9.00
N PRO A 151 -0.06 16.30 -8.13
CA PRO A 151 -0.15 15.40 -6.98
C PRO A 151 -1.16 15.90 -5.96
N VAL A 152 -1.89 14.97 -5.34
CA VAL A 152 -2.88 15.23 -4.30
C VAL A 152 -2.69 14.25 -3.16
N VAL A 153 -2.74 14.75 -1.93
CA VAL A 153 -2.94 13.90 -0.74
C VAL A 153 -4.43 13.67 -0.59
N ILE A 154 -4.81 12.39 -0.56
CA ILE A 154 -6.17 11.93 -0.28
C ILE A 154 -6.16 11.31 1.11
N ALA A 155 -7.11 11.69 1.96
CA ALA A 155 -7.16 11.21 3.33
C ALA A 155 -8.58 10.97 3.81
N SER A 156 -8.76 10.02 4.72
CA SER A 156 -10.03 9.79 5.42
C SER A 156 -9.80 9.24 6.82
N SER A 157 -10.70 9.56 7.76
CA SER A 157 -10.79 8.92 9.06
C SER A 157 -11.41 7.51 8.99
N GLN A 158 -11.89 7.09 7.81
CA GLN A 158 -12.43 5.76 7.55
C GLN A 158 -11.38 4.88 6.86
N GLY A 159 -10.37 4.43 7.63
CA GLY A 159 -9.42 3.43 7.18
C GLY A 159 -9.94 2.00 7.27
N GLY A 160 -9.24 1.05 6.66
CA GLY A 160 -9.54 -0.40 6.71
C GLY A 160 -10.70 -0.84 5.80
N VAL A 161 -11.34 0.10 5.11
CA VAL A 161 -12.49 -0.13 4.22
C VAL A 161 -12.17 0.24 2.77
N ASN A 162 -13.08 -0.08 1.85
CA ASN A 162 -12.92 0.30 0.44
C ASN A 162 -13.19 1.81 0.28
N ILE A 163 -12.20 2.55 -0.21
CA ILE A 163 -12.28 4.01 -0.27
C ILE A 163 -13.28 4.49 -1.33
N GLU A 164 -13.50 3.72 -2.38
CA GLU A 164 -14.47 4.04 -3.43
C GLU A 164 -15.91 3.92 -2.91
N GLU A 165 -16.19 2.95 -2.04
CA GLU A 165 -17.46 2.82 -1.32
C GLU A 165 -17.68 4.03 -0.38
N VAL A 166 -16.65 4.42 0.39
CA VAL A 166 -16.71 5.63 1.24
C VAL A 166 -16.99 6.88 0.42
N ALA A 167 -16.31 7.05 -0.73
CA ALA A 167 -16.51 8.22 -1.59
C ALA A 167 -17.92 8.28 -2.20
N ALA A 168 -18.55 7.11 -2.46
CA ALA A 168 -19.91 7.03 -2.98
C ALA A 168 -20.98 7.28 -1.91
N GLU A 169 -20.77 6.76 -0.69
CA GLU A 169 -21.74 6.88 0.42
C GLU A 169 -21.61 8.19 1.20
N ASN A 170 -20.38 8.64 1.44
CA ASN A 170 -20.06 9.83 2.21
C ASN A 170 -18.84 10.56 1.62
N PRO A 171 -19.00 11.30 0.51
CA PRO A 171 -17.90 12.02 -0.13
C PRO A 171 -17.22 13.04 0.80
N ASP A 172 -17.94 13.61 1.77
CA ASP A 172 -17.39 14.57 2.74
C ASP A 172 -16.42 13.92 3.73
N ALA A 173 -16.40 12.59 3.84
CA ALA A 173 -15.41 11.86 4.61
C ALA A 173 -14.03 11.80 3.91
N ILE A 174 -13.94 12.23 2.64
CA ILE A 174 -12.70 12.24 1.86
C ILE A 174 -12.14 13.66 1.79
N ILE A 175 -10.90 13.81 2.22
CA ILE A 175 -10.16 15.06 2.14
C ILE A 175 -9.24 14.98 0.94
N TYR A 176 -9.28 16.00 0.10
CA TYR A 176 -8.33 16.21 -0.99
C TYR A 176 -7.50 17.45 -0.67
N GLU A 177 -6.18 17.30 -0.61
CA GLU A 177 -5.22 18.39 -0.43
C GLU A 177 -4.26 18.42 -1.63
N PRO A 178 -4.50 19.31 -2.61
CA PRO A 178 -3.63 19.45 -3.77
C PRO A 178 -2.24 19.96 -3.41
N ILE A 179 -1.22 19.45 -4.08
CA ILE A 179 0.17 19.81 -3.85
C ILE A 179 0.74 20.50 -5.09
N ASP A 180 1.32 21.68 -4.89
CA ASP A 180 2.17 22.30 -5.91
C ASP A 180 3.45 21.46 -6.05
N ILE A 181 3.60 20.78 -7.19
CA ILE A 181 4.72 19.86 -7.44
C ILE A 181 6.10 20.51 -7.32
N LYS A 182 6.20 21.83 -7.54
CA LYS A 182 7.48 22.56 -7.41
C LYS A 182 7.82 22.89 -5.96
N LYS A 183 6.80 23.09 -5.11
CA LYS A 183 6.98 23.38 -3.68
C LYS A 183 7.04 22.11 -2.84
N GLY A 184 6.31 21.08 -3.24
CA GLY A 184 6.10 19.86 -2.47
C GLY A 184 5.10 20.02 -1.31
N LEU A 185 4.86 18.92 -0.61
CA LEU A 185 3.94 18.91 0.54
C LEU A 185 4.53 19.68 1.71
N THR A 186 3.94 20.83 2.03
CA THR A 186 4.40 21.67 3.14
C THR A 186 3.95 21.12 4.49
N ASN A 187 4.66 21.51 5.55
CA ASN A 187 4.28 21.15 6.92
C ASN A 187 2.87 21.65 7.28
N GLU A 188 2.50 22.85 6.84
CA GLU A 188 1.17 23.42 7.07
C GLU A 188 0.07 22.59 6.39
N GLN A 189 0.28 22.17 5.14
CA GLN A 189 -0.67 21.33 4.42
C GLN A 189 -0.80 19.95 5.08
N ALA A 190 0.32 19.31 5.43
CA ALA A 190 0.31 18.03 6.11
C ALA A 190 -0.41 18.12 7.47
N LEU A 191 -0.14 19.16 8.27
CA LEU A 191 -0.81 19.39 9.56
C LEU A 191 -2.32 19.62 9.39
N LYS A 192 -2.72 20.36 8.34
CA LYS A 192 -4.12 20.58 7.99
C LYS A 192 -4.82 19.24 7.66
N VAL A 193 -4.19 18.36 6.89
CA VAL A 193 -4.73 17.02 6.59
C VAL A 193 -4.90 16.20 7.87
N VAL A 194 -3.85 16.13 8.69
CA VAL A 194 -3.83 15.39 9.97
C VAL A 194 -4.95 15.86 10.92
N LYS A 195 -5.13 17.18 11.06
CA LYS A 195 -6.23 17.74 11.87
C LYS A 195 -7.60 17.41 11.30
N LYS A 196 -7.78 17.51 9.98
CA LYS A 196 -9.07 17.23 9.33
C LYS A 196 -9.51 15.77 9.45
N VAL A 197 -8.58 14.81 9.45
CA VAL A 197 -8.92 13.40 9.73
C VAL A 197 -9.15 13.11 11.21
N GLY A 198 -8.97 14.09 12.11
CA GLY A 198 -9.19 13.92 13.55
C GLY A 198 -8.01 13.28 14.28
N LEU A 199 -6.80 13.37 13.73
CA LEU A 199 -5.57 12.88 14.37
C LEU A 199 -4.83 14.04 15.06
N ASP A 200 -5.50 14.70 16.00
CA ASP A 200 -4.95 15.80 16.81
C ASP A 200 -4.51 15.30 18.19
N ASP A 201 -3.67 14.26 18.18
CA ASP A 201 -3.10 13.67 19.39
C ASP A 201 -1.58 13.89 19.46
N LYS A 202 -0.92 13.30 20.47
CA LYS A 202 0.52 13.42 20.68
C LYS A 202 1.38 12.92 19.50
N HIS A 203 0.80 12.21 18.53
CA HIS A 203 1.43 11.67 17.33
C HIS A 203 1.09 12.44 16.04
N ALA A 204 0.41 13.59 16.15
CA ALA A 204 0.13 14.45 15.00
C ALA A 204 1.40 14.76 14.20
N ASN A 205 2.50 15.09 14.88
CA ASN A 205 3.79 15.37 14.24
C ASN A 205 4.42 14.14 13.57
N ASP A 206 4.27 12.95 14.16
CA ASP A 206 4.74 11.70 13.55
C ASP A 206 3.99 11.41 12.23
N THR A 207 2.69 11.69 12.22
CA THR A 207 1.84 11.51 11.02
C THR A 207 2.16 12.56 9.96
N VAL A 208 2.41 13.82 10.35
CA VAL A 208 2.88 14.87 9.44
C VAL A 208 4.17 14.45 8.75
N GLN A 209 5.16 13.95 9.52
CA GLN A 209 6.42 13.47 8.96
C GLN A 209 6.21 12.27 8.02
N MET A 210 5.31 11.35 8.38
CA MET A 210 4.94 10.21 7.52
C MET A 210 4.36 10.67 6.19
N LEU A 211 3.41 11.63 6.18
CA LEU A 211 2.83 12.16 4.93
C LEU A 211 3.87 12.85 4.05
N GLN A 212 4.79 13.61 4.65
CA GLN A 212 5.90 14.23 3.93
C GLN A 212 6.86 13.20 3.34
N ASN A 213 7.17 12.15 4.10
CA ASN A 213 7.96 11.02 3.61
C ASN A 213 7.25 10.28 2.48
N MET A 214 5.92 10.11 2.56
CA MET A 214 5.10 9.48 1.54
C MET A 214 5.12 10.28 0.23
N TYR A 215 4.95 11.61 0.31
CA TYR A 215 5.08 12.48 -0.85
C TYR A 215 6.50 12.46 -1.44
N LYS A 216 7.52 12.51 -0.59
CA LYS A 216 8.93 12.42 -1.04
C LYS A 216 9.19 11.11 -1.79
N LEU A 217 8.78 9.98 -1.21
CA LEU A 217 8.92 8.67 -1.84
C LEU A 217 8.13 8.57 -3.15
N PHE A 218 6.94 9.16 -3.20
CA PHE A 218 6.10 9.23 -4.40
C PHE A 218 6.84 9.92 -5.56
N VAL A 219 7.47 11.08 -5.29
CA VAL A 219 8.27 11.80 -6.30
C VAL A 219 9.55 11.03 -6.64
N GLU A 220 10.29 10.54 -5.65
CA GLU A 220 11.56 9.82 -5.86
C GLU A 220 11.43 8.53 -6.67
N LYS A 221 10.28 7.87 -6.62
CA LYS A 221 10.02 6.62 -7.33
C LYS A 221 9.18 6.80 -8.60
N ASP A 222 8.88 8.04 -8.99
CA ASP A 222 7.96 8.34 -10.09
C ASP A 222 6.64 7.55 -9.96
N ALA A 223 6.12 7.43 -8.75
CA ALA A 223 4.90 6.67 -8.49
C ALA A 223 3.68 7.38 -9.08
N LEU A 224 2.67 6.59 -9.47
CA LEU A 224 1.35 7.14 -9.81
C LEU A 224 0.42 7.18 -8.60
N LEU A 225 0.64 6.25 -7.66
CA LEU A 225 -0.13 6.08 -6.45
C LEU A 225 0.79 5.45 -5.38
N ILE A 226 0.78 6.05 -4.20
CA ILE A 226 1.11 5.36 -2.96
C ILE A 226 -0.15 5.39 -2.11
N GLU A 227 -0.64 4.22 -1.71
CA GLU A 227 -1.82 4.06 -0.88
C GLU A 227 -1.47 3.28 0.38
N ILE A 228 -1.85 3.82 1.53
CA ILE A 228 -1.76 3.19 2.83
C ILE A 228 -3.19 3.03 3.36
N ASN A 229 -3.64 1.77 3.43
CA ASN A 229 -4.96 1.41 3.92
C ASN A 229 -4.92 0.07 4.69
N PRO A 230 -4.92 0.08 6.03
CA PRO A 230 -5.01 1.26 6.91
C PRO A 230 -3.63 1.85 7.29
N TYR A 231 -3.60 3.13 7.68
CA TYR A 231 -2.63 3.66 8.64
C TYR A 231 -3.27 3.61 10.02
N ALA A 232 -2.69 2.88 10.96
CA ALA A 232 -3.41 2.51 12.19
C ALA A 232 -2.63 2.79 13.47
N GLU A 233 -3.36 3.18 14.52
CA GLU A 233 -2.84 3.28 15.89
C GLU A 233 -2.77 1.89 16.52
N ASP A 234 -1.59 1.46 16.99
CA ASP A 234 -1.43 0.19 17.71
C ASP A 234 -1.98 0.31 19.15
N ALA A 235 -2.84 -0.63 19.53
CA ALA A 235 -3.45 -0.70 20.87
C ALA A 235 -2.47 -1.16 21.96
N MET A 236 -1.29 -1.69 21.59
CA MET A 236 -0.26 -2.16 22.54
C MET A 236 0.63 -1.02 23.07
N GLN A 237 1.29 -1.22 24.22
CA GLN A 237 2.03 -0.18 24.96
C GLN A 237 2.98 0.66 24.07
N GLY A 238 2.89 1.99 24.22
CA GLY A 238 3.72 2.96 23.49
C GLY A 238 3.02 3.64 22.31
N CYS A 239 1.74 3.35 22.04
CA CYS A 239 0.85 3.98 21.04
C CYS A 239 1.63 4.51 19.83
N LYS A 240 2.03 3.65 18.90
CA LYS A 240 2.67 4.08 17.66
C LYS A 240 1.74 3.79 16.50
N TYR A 241 1.78 4.67 15.50
CA TYR A 241 1.09 4.43 14.26
C TYR A 241 1.94 3.55 13.32
N PHE A 242 1.27 2.72 12.52
CA PHE A 242 1.90 1.81 11.57
C PHE A 242 1.08 1.71 10.27
N VAL A 243 1.73 1.24 9.21
CA VAL A 243 1.14 0.85 7.91
C VAL A 243 0.72 -0.62 7.90
#